data_AF-A0A349A072-F1
#
_entry.id   AF-A0A349A072-F1
#
_cell.length_a   1.000
_cell.length_b   1.000
_cell.length_c   1.000
_cell.angle_alpha   90.00
_cell.angle_beta   90.00
_cell.angle_gamma   90.00
#
_symmetry.space_group_name_H-M   'P 1'
#
loop_
_entity.id
_entity.type
_entity.pdbx_description
1 polymer ?
#
loop_
_entity_poly.entity_id
_entity_poly.type
_entity_poly.pdbx_seq_one_letter_code
_entity_poly.pdbx_strand_id
1 'polypeptide(L)'
;MKKSNTLSSSEFDLNDDENILSQYLKEINKIPLLTRDQENEYAVKAARGDKSAKDMLVKSNLRFVVNVAKKYQNQGLPLIDVISEGNIGLMNAIERYDVTKGYHFISYAVWWIRQAILKAIYEKSRMIRLPLNRANELVQIEKARKSFEGHSEDAEIREIASYLNMDPEHVADIVAVSRDLVSLDSPVYDERNASVVGDFIENNLYQSPENYATELNLKEDINKVLETLSIKERQVIEYRFGINGKRPMSLKEIGDRMHLTKERIRQIEKAALRKITVPEIMEKLEAYVA
;
A
#
# COMPACT_ATOMS: atom_id res chain seq x y z
N MET A 1 -1.29 -48.56 -14.32
CA MET A 1 -1.30 -47.64 -15.48
C MET A 1 -1.92 -46.32 -15.04
N LYS A 2 -1.20 -45.21 -15.27
CA LYS A 2 -1.60 -43.79 -15.22
C LYS A 2 -2.31 -43.28 -13.95
N LYS A 3 -1.55 -42.59 -13.10
CA LYS A 3 -1.96 -41.29 -12.53
C LYS A 3 -0.76 -40.34 -12.57
N SER A 4 -0.83 -39.44 -13.53
CA SER A 4 -0.25 -38.11 -13.53
C SER A 4 -0.53 -37.39 -12.21
N ASN A 5 0.50 -36.84 -11.58
CA ASN A 5 0.34 -35.80 -10.55
C ASN A 5 1.31 -34.66 -10.86
N THR A 6 0.72 -33.65 -11.50
CA THR A 6 0.91 -32.21 -11.34
C THR A 6 2.13 -31.74 -10.53
N LEU A 7 2.95 -30.95 -11.21
CA LEU A 7 4.11 -30.22 -10.71
C LEU A 7 3.76 -29.36 -9.49
N SER A 8 4.59 -29.50 -8.45
CA SER A 8 4.77 -28.55 -7.35
C SER A 8 5.28 -27.23 -7.93
N SER A 9 4.45 -26.19 -7.91
CA SER A 9 4.76 -24.84 -8.38
C SER A 9 5.13 -23.90 -7.22
N SER A 10 5.81 -24.40 -6.19
CA SER A 10 6.18 -23.61 -5.01
C SER A 10 7.64 -23.77 -4.54
N GLU A 11 8.48 -24.54 -5.24
CA GLU A 11 9.92 -24.68 -4.94
C GLU A 11 10.84 -23.87 -5.88
N PHE A 12 10.28 -23.03 -6.76
CA PHE A 12 11.04 -22.43 -7.87
C PHE A 12 11.74 -21.09 -7.59
N ASP A 13 11.48 -20.37 -6.50
CA ASP A 13 12.01 -18.99 -6.36
C ASP A 13 13.22 -18.83 -5.42
N LEU A 14 13.48 -19.74 -4.48
CA LEU A 14 14.60 -19.58 -3.52
C LEU A 14 15.96 -20.06 -4.05
N ASN A 15 15.97 -21.07 -4.93
CA ASN A 15 17.21 -21.62 -5.50
C ASN A 15 17.78 -20.75 -6.63
N ASP A 16 16.93 -20.02 -7.35
CA ASP A 16 17.36 -19.16 -8.46
C ASP A 16 18.06 -17.90 -7.96
N ASP A 17 17.60 -17.29 -6.85
CA ASP A 17 18.28 -16.13 -6.24
C ASP A 17 19.68 -16.47 -5.72
N GLU A 18 19.86 -17.64 -5.11
CA GLU A 18 21.19 -18.12 -4.70
C GLU A 18 22.10 -18.35 -5.91
N ASN A 19 21.55 -18.86 -7.01
CA ASN A 19 22.27 -19.09 -8.25
C ASN A 19 22.67 -17.77 -8.94
N ILE A 20 21.75 -16.80 -9.01
CA ILE A 20 21.97 -15.45 -9.58
C ILE A 20 23.03 -14.69 -8.77
N LEU A 21 22.91 -14.68 -7.45
CA LEU A 21 23.89 -14.03 -6.58
C LEU A 21 25.27 -14.67 -6.73
N SER A 22 25.34 -16.00 -6.78
CA SER A 22 26.59 -16.74 -6.96
C SER A 22 27.25 -16.42 -8.30
N GLN A 23 26.47 -16.34 -9.38
CA GLN A 23 26.95 -15.93 -10.69
C GLN A 23 27.49 -14.49 -10.67
N TYR A 24 26.74 -13.54 -10.10
CA TYR A 24 27.17 -12.16 -9.97
C TYR A 24 28.49 -12.03 -9.19
N LEU A 25 28.60 -12.72 -8.04
CA LEU A 25 29.83 -12.72 -7.24
C LEU A 25 31.03 -13.32 -7.99
N LYS A 26 30.79 -14.34 -8.84
CA LYS A 26 31.83 -14.93 -9.68
C LYS A 26 32.30 -13.97 -10.78
N GLU A 27 31.39 -13.20 -11.37
CA GLU A 27 31.71 -12.22 -12.40
C GLU A 27 32.52 -11.03 -11.86
N ILE A 28 32.11 -10.45 -10.74
CA ILE A 28 32.84 -9.31 -10.14
C ILE A 28 34.23 -9.70 -9.62
N ASN A 29 34.45 -10.96 -9.26
CA ASN A 29 35.76 -11.44 -8.81
C ASN A 29 36.78 -11.58 -9.95
N LYS A 30 36.33 -11.68 -11.21
CA LYS A 30 37.22 -11.70 -12.38
C LYS A 30 37.81 -10.32 -12.70
N ILE A 31 37.22 -9.26 -12.15
CA ILE A 31 37.60 -7.87 -12.44
C ILE A 31 38.85 -7.52 -11.60
N PRO A 32 39.93 -7.03 -12.23
CA PRO A 32 41.14 -6.65 -11.51
C PRO A 32 40.89 -5.44 -10.61
N LEU A 33 41.53 -5.44 -9.43
CA LEU A 33 41.54 -4.29 -8.54
C LEU A 33 42.51 -3.23 -9.10
N LEU A 34 42.08 -1.98 -9.09
CA LEU A 34 42.93 -0.87 -9.50
C LEU A 34 43.91 -0.50 -8.39
N THR A 35 45.13 -0.15 -8.75
CA THR A 35 46.06 0.51 -7.83
C THR A 35 45.66 1.96 -7.60
N ARG A 36 46.20 2.59 -6.55
CA ARG A 36 45.89 4.00 -6.22
C ARG A 36 46.17 4.96 -7.38
N ASP A 37 47.29 4.75 -8.08
CA ASP A 37 47.67 5.61 -9.21
C ASP A 37 46.73 5.43 -10.40
N GLN A 38 46.32 4.18 -10.66
CA GLN A 38 45.33 3.87 -11.69
C GLN A 38 43.95 4.44 -11.33
N GLU A 39 43.52 4.33 -10.08
CA GLU A 39 42.26 4.89 -9.59
C GLU A 39 42.19 6.40 -9.84
N ASN A 40 43.28 7.13 -9.56
CA ASN A 40 43.39 8.55 -9.87
C ASN A 40 43.35 8.83 -11.36
N GLU A 41 44.08 8.06 -12.19
CA GLU A 41 44.08 8.23 -13.64
C GLU A 41 42.68 8.04 -14.24
N TYR A 42 42.00 6.96 -13.87
CA TYR A 42 40.63 6.68 -14.32
C TYR A 42 39.64 7.71 -13.77
N ALA A 43 39.82 8.20 -12.54
CA ALA A 43 38.96 9.24 -11.99
C ALA A 43 39.11 10.58 -12.74
N VAL A 44 40.33 10.98 -13.13
CA VAL A 44 40.56 12.18 -13.96
C VAL A 44 39.91 12.02 -15.33
N LYS A 45 40.07 10.85 -15.97
CA LYS A 45 39.44 10.56 -17.27
C LYS A 45 37.91 10.56 -17.16
N ALA A 46 37.36 9.96 -16.11
CA ALA A 46 35.93 9.94 -15.85
C ALA A 46 35.36 11.35 -15.63
N ALA A 47 36.07 12.22 -14.90
CA ALA A 47 35.70 13.62 -14.71
C ALA A 47 35.69 14.43 -16.03
N ARG A 48 36.47 14.02 -17.03
CA ARG A 48 36.47 14.59 -18.39
C ARG A 48 35.35 14.02 -19.29
N GLY A 49 34.51 13.12 -18.77
CA GLY A 49 33.40 12.51 -19.50
C GLY A 49 33.72 11.20 -20.21
N ASP A 50 34.88 10.58 -19.96
CA ASP A 50 35.22 9.27 -20.52
C ASP A 50 34.36 8.17 -19.87
N LYS A 51 33.45 7.60 -20.66
CA LYS A 51 32.56 6.51 -20.24
C LYS A 51 33.32 5.23 -19.90
N SER A 52 34.37 4.89 -20.66
CA SER A 52 35.14 3.67 -20.41
C SER A 52 35.87 3.75 -19.07
N ALA A 53 36.41 4.93 -18.75
CA ALA A 53 37.04 5.17 -17.47
C ALA A 53 36.05 5.12 -16.30
N LYS A 54 34.84 5.70 -16.47
CA LYS A 54 33.76 5.61 -15.48
C LYS A 54 33.37 4.15 -15.22
N ASP A 55 33.13 3.38 -16.28
CA ASP A 55 32.73 1.98 -16.19
C ASP A 55 33.81 1.12 -15.50
N MET A 56 35.09 1.36 -15.82
CA MET A 56 36.20 0.67 -15.18
C MET A 56 36.26 0.98 -13.68
N LEU A 57 36.09 2.25 -13.31
CA LEU A 57 36.08 2.70 -11.91
C LEU A 57 34.88 2.16 -11.13
N VAL A 58 33.71 2.02 -11.75
CA VAL A 58 32.56 1.32 -11.14
C VAL A 58 32.90 -0.15 -10.92
N LYS A 59 33.31 -0.84 -12.00
CA LYS A 59 33.56 -2.29 -12.02
C LYS A 59 34.59 -2.73 -11.00
N SER A 60 35.69 -1.99 -10.85
CA SER A 60 36.75 -2.28 -9.88
C SER A 60 36.28 -2.19 -8.42
N ASN A 61 35.21 -1.43 -8.16
CA ASN A 61 34.70 -1.14 -6.82
C ASN A 61 33.42 -1.91 -6.45
N LEU A 62 32.87 -2.74 -7.34
CA LEU A 62 31.67 -3.56 -7.06
C LEU A 62 31.85 -4.48 -5.85
N ARG A 63 33.06 -5.05 -5.67
CA ARG A 63 33.40 -5.90 -4.52
C ARG A 63 33.29 -5.16 -3.19
N PHE A 64 33.62 -3.86 -3.18
CA PHE A 64 33.49 -3.02 -2.00
C PHE A 64 32.01 -2.79 -1.65
N VAL A 65 31.16 -2.53 -2.66
CA VAL A 65 29.70 -2.39 -2.46
C VAL A 65 29.11 -3.64 -1.81
N VAL A 66 29.48 -4.83 -2.29
CA VAL A 66 29.04 -6.10 -1.69
C VAL A 66 29.42 -6.20 -0.21
N ASN A 67 30.64 -5.80 0.17
CA ASN A 67 31.07 -5.81 1.57
C ASN A 67 30.26 -4.82 2.43
N VAL A 68 29.92 -3.65 1.90
CA VAL A 68 29.05 -2.70 2.59
C VAL A 68 27.63 -3.24 2.72
N ALA A 69 27.06 -3.80 1.64
CA ALA A 69 25.71 -4.34 1.56
C ALA A 69 25.46 -5.51 2.53
N LYS A 70 26.46 -6.40 2.72
CA LYS A 70 26.36 -7.53 3.67
C LYS A 70 26.03 -7.10 5.10
N LYS A 71 26.36 -5.87 5.50
CA LYS A 71 26.03 -5.33 6.84
C LYS A 71 24.55 -5.00 7.01
N TYR A 72 23.80 -4.91 5.92
CA TYR A 72 22.37 -4.57 5.87
C TYR A 72 21.50 -5.75 5.41
N GLN A 73 22.05 -6.97 5.47
CA GLN A 73 21.29 -8.19 5.17
C GLN A 73 20.16 -8.40 6.20
N ASN A 74 19.08 -9.07 5.79
CA ASN A 74 17.93 -9.42 6.64
C ASN A 74 17.14 -8.20 7.18
N GLN A 75 17.19 -7.05 6.50
CA GLN A 75 16.39 -5.86 6.85
C GLN A 75 15.13 -5.72 5.97
N GLY A 76 14.55 -6.84 5.54
CA GLY A 76 13.33 -6.89 4.71
C GLY A 76 13.55 -6.67 3.21
N LEU A 77 14.79 -6.54 2.75
CA LEU A 77 15.13 -6.48 1.32
C LEU A 77 16.13 -7.60 0.96
N PRO A 78 15.95 -8.34 -0.14
CA PRO A 78 16.91 -9.35 -0.61
C PRO A 78 18.31 -8.76 -0.77
N LEU A 79 19.34 -9.57 -0.49
CA LEU A 79 20.74 -9.08 -0.56
C LEU A 79 21.12 -8.59 -1.96
N ILE A 80 20.60 -9.22 -3.02
CA ILE A 80 20.84 -8.80 -4.41
C ILE A 80 20.29 -7.40 -4.69
N ASP A 81 19.13 -7.06 -4.14
CA ASP A 81 18.51 -5.75 -4.26
C ASP A 81 19.28 -4.70 -3.46
N VAL A 82 19.71 -5.03 -2.25
CA VAL A 82 20.59 -4.17 -1.43
C VAL A 82 21.89 -3.86 -2.17
N ILE A 83 22.51 -4.86 -2.81
CA ILE A 83 23.72 -4.68 -3.62
C ILE A 83 23.43 -3.77 -4.82
N SER A 84 22.31 -3.99 -5.51
CA SER A 84 21.92 -3.21 -6.69
C SER A 84 21.72 -1.73 -6.35
N GLU A 85 21.06 -1.43 -5.23
CA GLU A 85 20.89 -0.07 -4.72
C GLU A 85 22.21 0.56 -4.27
N GLY A 86 23.08 -0.25 -3.66
CA GLY A 86 24.45 0.16 -3.35
C GLY A 86 25.26 0.52 -4.61
N ASN A 87 25.08 -0.22 -5.70
CA ASN A 87 25.72 0.06 -6.99
C ASN A 87 25.21 1.37 -7.60
N ILE A 88 23.92 1.67 -7.46
CA ILE A 88 23.34 2.98 -7.83
C ILE A 88 23.99 4.09 -6.99
N GLY A 89 24.14 3.89 -5.69
CA GLY A 89 24.88 4.80 -4.81
C GLY A 89 26.33 5.02 -5.23
N LEU A 90 27.04 3.96 -5.64
CA LEU A 90 28.40 4.04 -6.16
C LEU A 90 28.48 4.87 -7.45
N MET A 91 27.56 4.67 -8.40
CA MET A 91 27.52 5.43 -9.64
C MET A 91 27.30 6.93 -9.38
N ASN A 92 26.38 7.26 -8.47
CA ASN A 92 26.14 8.64 -8.04
C ASN A 92 27.37 9.26 -7.35
N ALA A 93 28.14 8.48 -6.60
CA ALA A 93 29.37 8.94 -5.99
C ALA A 93 30.40 9.36 -7.05
N ILE A 94 30.55 8.58 -8.12
CA ILE A 94 31.54 8.88 -9.18
C ILE A 94 31.21 10.19 -9.89
N GLU A 95 29.93 10.48 -10.12
CA GLU A 95 29.50 11.73 -10.77
C GLU A 95 29.80 12.98 -9.94
N ARG A 96 29.89 12.84 -8.61
CA ARG A 96 30.11 13.95 -7.68
C ARG A 96 31.52 13.96 -7.08
N TYR A 97 32.34 12.99 -7.46
CA TYR A 97 33.68 12.83 -6.91
C TYR A 97 34.63 13.89 -7.49
N ASP A 98 35.36 14.55 -6.60
CA ASP A 98 36.34 15.56 -6.95
C ASP A 98 37.75 15.04 -6.71
N VAL A 99 38.46 14.76 -7.81
CA VAL A 99 39.81 14.19 -7.80
C VAL A 99 40.84 15.18 -7.25
N THR A 100 40.58 16.49 -7.31
CA THR A 100 41.53 17.51 -6.88
C THR A 100 41.80 17.48 -5.37
N LYS A 101 40.89 16.87 -4.59
CA LYS A 101 40.96 16.79 -3.13
C LYS A 101 41.93 15.72 -2.61
N GLY A 102 42.44 14.83 -3.47
CA GLY A 102 43.51 13.88 -3.12
C GLY A 102 43.13 12.75 -2.13
N TYR A 103 41.86 12.61 -1.76
CA TYR A 103 41.37 11.51 -0.94
C TYR A 103 41.15 10.24 -1.78
N HIS A 104 41.04 9.08 -1.15
CA HIS A 104 40.65 7.86 -1.86
C HIS A 104 39.17 7.93 -2.27
N PHE A 105 38.85 7.50 -3.49
CA PHE A 105 37.48 7.52 -3.98
C PHE A 105 36.54 6.66 -3.11
N ILE A 106 37.00 5.50 -2.64
CA ILE A 106 36.24 4.65 -1.70
C ILE A 106 35.84 5.39 -0.42
N SER A 107 36.72 6.26 0.11
CA SER A 107 36.43 7.04 1.32
C SER A 107 35.26 8.02 1.12
N TYR A 108 35.08 8.52 -0.10
CA TYR A 108 33.94 9.34 -0.47
C TYR A 108 32.70 8.49 -0.80
N ALA A 109 32.89 7.42 -1.59
CA ALA A 109 31.81 6.57 -2.09
C ALA A 109 31.04 5.84 -0.99
N VAL A 110 31.69 5.49 0.13
CA VAL A 110 31.03 4.74 1.21
C VAL A 110 29.80 5.46 1.77
N TRP A 111 29.79 6.79 1.79
CA TRP A 111 28.66 7.59 2.25
C TRP A 111 27.46 7.49 1.29
N TRP A 112 27.72 7.62 -0.02
CA TRP A 112 26.71 7.48 -1.06
C TRP A 112 26.14 6.07 -1.14
N ILE A 113 26.98 5.05 -1.03
CA ILE A 113 26.57 3.64 -1.02
C ILE A 113 25.64 3.40 0.19
N ARG A 114 26.05 3.82 1.39
CA ARG A 114 25.22 3.66 2.61
C ARG A 114 23.90 4.41 2.51
N GLN A 115 23.93 5.65 2.01
CA GLN A 115 22.74 6.48 1.88
C GLN A 115 21.75 5.91 0.86
N ALA A 116 22.23 5.32 -0.25
CA ALA A 116 21.38 4.65 -1.22
C ALA A 116 20.76 3.37 -0.64
N ILE A 117 21.59 2.52 0.00
CA ILE A 117 21.12 1.29 0.66
C ILE A 117 20.06 1.59 1.72
N LEU A 118 20.35 2.52 2.65
CA LEU A 118 19.41 2.87 3.71
C LEU A 118 18.11 3.43 3.15
N LYS A 119 18.20 4.33 2.15
CA LYS A 119 17.01 4.86 1.49
C LYS A 119 16.17 3.73 0.89
N ALA A 120 16.79 2.80 0.16
CA ALA A 120 16.07 1.68 -0.44
C ALA A 120 15.42 0.78 0.61
N ILE A 121 16.11 0.48 1.71
CA ILE A 121 15.55 -0.29 2.82
C ILE A 121 14.31 0.43 3.38
N TYR A 122 14.40 1.73 3.68
CA TYR A 122 13.24 2.46 4.21
C TYR A 122 12.07 2.56 3.23
N GLU A 123 12.35 2.61 1.93
CA GLU A 123 11.33 2.84 0.90
C GLU A 123 10.72 1.56 0.33
N LYS A 124 11.45 0.43 0.35
CA LYS A 124 11.12 -0.81 -0.36
C LYS A 124 11.02 -2.06 0.52
N SER A 125 11.50 -2.04 1.77
CA SER A 125 11.48 -3.24 2.62
C SER A 125 10.08 -3.64 3.10
N ARG A 126 9.13 -2.69 3.10
CA ARG A 126 7.77 -2.92 3.57
C ARG A 126 6.81 -2.99 2.40
N MET A 127 5.89 -3.95 2.47
CA MET A 127 4.80 -4.12 1.49
C MET A 127 3.87 -2.90 1.46
N ILE A 128 3.56 -2.31 2.62
CA ILE A 128 2.90 -1.01 2.73
C ILE A 128 3.96 0.05 3.00
N ARG A 129 4.14 0.96 2.03
CA ARG A 129 5.16 2.01 2.10
C ARG A 129 4.85 3.03 3.19
N LEU A 130 5.82 3.30 4.05
CA LEU A 130 5.79 4.42 5.00
C LEU A 130 6.64 5.60 4.50
N PRO A 131 6.23 6.85 4.77
CA PRO A 131 7.09 8.01 4.56
C PRO A 131 8.37 7.93 5.42
N LEU A 132 9.47 8.51 4.93
CA LEU A 132 10.79 8.42 5.59
C LEU A 132 10.77 8.90 7.05
N ASN A 133 10.05 9.99 7.34
CA ASN A 133 9.96 10.53 8.70
C ASN A 133 9.32 9.51 9.66
N ARG A 134 8.26 8.83 9.23
CA ARG A 134 7.57 7.81 10.04
C ARG A 134 8.39 6.53 10.19
N ALA A 135 9.12 6.14 9.15
CA ALA A 135 10.05 5.02 9.25
C ALA A 135 11.22 5.30 10.23
N ASN A 136 11.73 6.54 10.27
CA ASN A 136 12.76 6.94 11.21
C ASN A 136 12.26 6.99 12.66
N GLU A 137 11.02 7.46 12.88
CA GLU A 137 10.35 7.43 14.18
C GLU A 137 10.18 5.99 14.65
N LEU A 138 9.73 5.09 13.77
CA LEU A 138 9.59 3.67 14.08
C LEU A 138 10.90 3.00 14.50
N VAL A 139 12.02 3.27 13.81
CA VAL A 139 13.34 2.75 14.21
C VAL A 139 13.77 3.27 15.59
N GLN A 140 13.42 4.52 15.93
CA GLN A 140 13.70 5.07 17.26
C GLN A 140 12.83 4.41 18.33
N ILE A 141 11.55 4.21 18.04
CA ILE A 141 10.60 3.49 18.90
C ILE A 141 11.08 2.05 19.14
N GLU A 142 11.46 1.30 18.10
CA GLU A 142 11.99 -0.06 18.24
C GLU A 142 13.28 -0.13 19.07
N LYS A 143 14.17 0.87 18.92
CA LYS A 143 15.39 0.97 19.74
C LYS A 143 15.08 1.28 21.20
N ALA A 144 14.16 2.21 21.45
CA ALA A 144 13.72 2.56 22.80
C ALA A 144 13.01 1.37 23.46
N ARG A 145 12.18 0.64 22.71
CA ARG A 145 11.45 -0.54 23.20
C ARG A 145 12.38 -1.59 23.81
N LYS A 146 13.55 -1.84 23.21
CA LYS A 146 14.57 -2.76 23.76
C LYS A 146 15.06 -2.38 25.17
N SER A 147 14.90 -1.13 25.59
CA SER A 147 15.29 -0.66 26.93
C SER A 147 14.17 -0.79 27.97
N PHE A 148 12.91 -0.96 27.53
CA PHE A 148 11.73 -1.02 28.38
C PHE A 148 10.99 -2.37 28.30
N GLU A 149 11.62 -3.39 27.70
CA GLU A 149 11.07 -4.75 27.56
C GLU A 149 10.63 -5.33 28.93
N GLY A 150 9.39 -5.82 29.00
CA GLY A 150 8.85 -6.53 30.17
C GLY A 150 7.71 -5.82 30.90
N HIS A 151 7.30 -4.64 30.45
CA HIS A 151 6.09 -3.97 30.94
C HIS A 151 4.85 -4.37 30.11
N SER A 152 3.65 -3.97 30.55
CA SER A 152 2.46 -4.11 29.70
C SER A 152 2.55 -3.19 28.47
N GLU A 153 1.90 -3.54 27.37
CA GLU A 153 1.97 -2.77 26.11
C GLU A 153 1.60 -1.29 26.29
N ASP A 154 0.58 -0.99 27.09
CA ASP A 154 0.17 0.39 27.43
C ASP A 154 1.20 1.14 28.29
N ALA A 155 1.99 0.43 29.09
CA ALA A 155 3.07 1.02 29.88
C ALA A 155 4.29 1.27 28.98
N GLU A 156 4.67 0.31 28.12
CA GLU A 156 5.74 0.47 27.14
C GLU A 156 5.52 1.71 26.25
N ILE A 157 4.31 1.88 25.70
CA ILE A 157 3.99 3.02 24.83
C ILE A 157 4.18 4.35 25.56
N ARG A 158 3.72 4.47 26.81
CA ARG A 158 3.83 5.70 27.60
C ARG A 158 5.28 6.00 27.98
N GLU A 159 6.05 4.97 28.34
CA GLU A 159 7.47 5.12 28.68
C GLU A 159 8.31 5.52 27.47
N ILE A 160 8.07 4.90 26.30
CA ILE A 160 8.71 5.26 25.04
C ILE A 160 8.34 6.68 24.62
N ALA A 161 7.06 7.06 24.74
CA ALA A 161 6.60 8.42 24.45
C ALA A 161 7.30 9.47 25.30
N SER A 162 7.43 9.22 26.61
CA SER A 162 8.18 10.07 27.55
C SER A 162 9.67 10.13 27.20
N TYR A 163 10.29 8.98 26.88
CA TYR A 163 11.71 8.90 26.54
C TYR A 163 12.04 9.64 25.23
N LEU A 164 11.17 9.55 24.23
CA LEU A 164 11.35 10.17 22.91
C LEU A 164 10.75 11.58 22.81
N ASN A 165 10.11 12.10 23.87
CA ASN A 165 9.32 13.34 23.86
C ASN A 165 8.28 13.38 22.73
N MET A 166 7.54 12.28 22.57
CA MET A 166 6.46 12.13 21.59
C MET A 166 5.13 12.00 22.32
N ASP A 167 4.03 12.23 21.59
CA ASP A 167 2.69 12.00 22.13
C ASP A 167 2.38 10.49 22.19
N PRO A 168 1.81 9.96 23.30
CA PRO A 168 1.51 8.54 23.43
C PRO A 168 0.55 8.01 22.35
N GLU A 169 -0.44 8.79 21.91
CA GLU A 169 -1.36 8.37 20.84
C GLU A 169 -0.61 8.21 19.52
N HIS A 170 0.28 9.17 19.20
CA HIS A 170 1.11 9.09 18.00
C HIS A 170 2.09 7.91 18.02
N VAL A 171 2.65 7.55 19.18
CA VAL A 171 3.48 6.33 19.30
C VAL A 171 2.63 5.08 19.08
N ALA A 172 1.42 5.03 19.65
CA ALA A 172 0.50 3.91 19.45
C ALA A 172 0.12 3.75 17.97
N ASP A 173 -0.16 4.85 17.26
CA ASP A 173 -0.46 4.84 15.83
C ASP A 173 0.70 4.26 15.01
N ILE A 174 1.94 4.70 15.29
CA ILE A 174 3.11 4.21 14.56
C ILE A 174 3.34 2.72 14.83
N VAL A 175 3.21 2.28 16.07
CA VAL A 175 3.32 0.87 16.43
C VAL A 175 2.22 0.04 15.75
N ALA A 176 0.98 0.53 15.71
CA ALA A 176 -0.13 -0.14 15.03
C ALA A 176 0.11 -0.29 13.52
N VAL A 177 0.60 0.76 12.86
CA VAL A 177 0.97 0.73 11.43
C VAL A 177 2.15 -0.20 11.15
N SER A 178 3.02 -0.41 12.14
CA SER A 178 4.24 -1.23 11.98
C SER A 178 4.03 -2.74 12.07
N ARG A 179 2.82 -3.18 12.45
CA ARG A 179 2.47 -4.60 12.64
C ARG A 179 2.76 -5.41 11.38
N ASP A 180 3.22 -6.64 11.60
CA ASP A 180 3.50 -7.57 10.52
C ASP A 180 2.22 -7.97 9.79
N LEU A 181 2.32 -8.05 8.46
CA LEU A 181 1.22 -8.49 7.60
C LEU A 181 1.18 -10.01 7.58
N VAL A 182 -0.03 -10.57 7.62
CA VAL A 182 -0.27 -12.01 7.48
C VAL A 182 -0.81 -12.28 6.08
N SER A 183 -0.34 -13.35 5.42
CA SER A 183 -0.85 -13.75 4.12
C SER A 183 -2.24 -14.36 4.27
N LEU A 184 -3.15 -14.00 3.37
CA LEU A 184 -4.48 -14.63 3.30
C LEU A 184 -4.40 -16.09 2.87
N ASP A 185 -3.34 -16.47 2.16
CA ASP A 185 -3.07 -17.85 1.74
C ASP A 185 -2.37 -18.67 2.83
N SER A 186 -2.05 -18.08 3.99
CA SER A 186 -1.47 -18.82 5.10
C SER A 186 -2.48 -19.87 5.60
N PRO A 187 -2.08 -21.14 5.75
CA PRO A 187 -2.95 -22.16 6.32
C PRO A 187 -3.22 -21.86 7.79
N VAL A 188 -4.45 -22.06 8.24
CA VAL A 188 -4.82 -21.87 9.66
C VAL A 188 -4.39 -23.05 10.52
N TYR A 189 -4.34 -24.26 9.94
CA TYR A 189 -3.96 -25.50 10.61
C TYR A 189 -2.93 -26.28 9.78
N ASP A 190 -2.13 -27.14 10.42
CA ASP A 190 -1.08 -27.95 9.76
C ASP A 190 -1.61 -29.19 9.01
N GLU A 191 -2.94 -29.28 8.79
CA GLU A 191 -3.56 -30.42 8.12
C GLU A 191 -3.52 -30.28 6.59
N ARG A 192 -3.45 -31.43 5.89
CA ARG A 192 -3.55 -31.45 4.42
C ARG A 192 -4.97 -31.03 4.02
N ASN A 193 -5.10 -29.91 3.32
CA ASN A 193 -6.34 -29.19 3.00
C ASN A 193 -6.91 -28.31 4.13
N ALA A 194 -6.07 -27.83 5.05
CA ALA A 194 -6.50 -26.82 5.99
C ALA A 194 -7.02 -25.57 5.25
N SER A 195 -8.09 -25.00 5.79
CA SER A 195 -8.60 -23.70 5.35
C SER A 195 -7.51 -22.65 5.48
N VAL A 196 -7.52 -21.71 4.55
CA VAL A 196 -6.61 -20.56 4.57
C VAL A 196 -7.26 -19.41 5.33
N VAL A 197 -6.46 -18.45 5.80
CA VAL A 197 -6.98 -17.26 6.50
C VAL A 197 -8.05 -16.54 5.67
N GLY A 198 -7.87 -16.47 4.35
CA GLY A 198 -8.81 -15.84 3.42
C GLY A 198 -10.21 -16.45 3.42
N ASP A 199 -10.36 -17.75 3.73
CA ASP A 199 -11.66 -18.43 3.73
C ASP A 199 -12.59 -17.93 4.84
N PHE A 200 -12.03 -17.29 5.88
CA PHE A 200 -12.77 -16.78 7.03
C PHE A 200 -13.13 -15.29 6.92
N ILE A 201 -12.75 -14.62 5.83
CA ILE A 201 -13.05 -13.20 5.62
C ILE A 201 -14.43 -13.07 4.99
N GLU A 202 -15.34 -12.45 5.73
CA GLU A 202 -16.69 -12.15 5.22
C GLU A 202 -16.65 -11.14 4.07
N ASN A 203 -17.40 -11.43 3.00
CA ASN A 203 -17.54 -10.53 1.88
C ASN A 203 -18.73 -9.58 2.08
N ASN A 204 -18.45 -8.38 2.61
CA ASN A 204 -19.46 -7.34 2.83
C ASN A 204 -20.10 -6.79 1.55
N LEU A 205 -19.55 -7.09 0.36
CA LEU A 205 -20.13 -6.69 -0.93
C LEU A 205 -21.10 -7.74 -1.48
N TYR A 206 -21.14 -8.93 -0.88
CA TYR A 206 -22.07 -9.97 -1.31
C TYR A 206 -23.49 -9.62 -0.86
N GLN A 207 -24.36 -9.36 -1.84
CA GLN A 207 -25.79 -9.28 -1.59
C GLN A 207 -26.39 -10.69 -1.69
N SER A 208 -27.03 -11.16 -0.61
CA SER A 208 -27.70 -12.46 -0.65
C SER A 208 -28.80 -12.45 -1.72
N PRO A 209 -29.09 -13.61 -2.37
CA PRO A 209 -30.18 -13.70 -3.35
C PRO A 209 -31.54 -13.28 -2.78
N GLU A 210 -31.75 -13.55 -1.48
CA GLU A 210 -32.92 -13.11 -0.73
C GLU A 210 -32.98 -11.58 -0.62
N ASN A 211 -31.91 -10.93 -0.18
CA ASN A 211 -31.85 -9.47 -0.08
C ASN A 211 -32.03 -8.80 -1.46
N TYR A 212 -31.44 -9.39 -2.50
CA TYR A 212 -31.60 -8.90 -3.87
C TYR A 212 -33.04 -9.02 -4.35
N ALA A 213 -33.70 -10.17 -4.11
CA ALA A 213 -35.11 -10.36 -4.46
C ALA A 213 -36.01 -9.40 -3.68
N THR A 214 -35.77 -9.19 -2.39
CA THR A 214 -36.50 -8.25 -1.54
C THR A 214 -36.34 -6.81 -2.04
N GLU A 215 -35.15 -6.38 -2.42
CA GLU A 215 -34.91 -5.04 -2.98
C GLU A 215 -35.60 -4.86 -4.35
N LEU A 216 -35.59 -5.89 -5.20
CA LEU A 216 -36.30 -5.89 -6.47
C LEU A 216 -37.82 -5.76 -6.27
N ASN A 217 -38.38 -6.57 -5.36
CA ASN A 217 -39.80 -6.53 -5.02
C ASN A 217 -40.20 -5.17 -4.43
N LEU A 218 -39.40 -4.62 -3.51
CA LEU A 218 -39.60 -3.28 -2.96
C LEU A 218 -39.64 -2.22 -4.06
N LYS A 219 -38.72 -2.29 -5.03
CA LYS A 219 -38.68 -1.36 -6.17
C LYS A 219 -39.92 -1.49 -7.05
N GLU A 220 -40.39 -2.71 -7.32
CA GLU A 220 -41.62 -2.94 -8.08
C GLU A 220 -42.85 -2.40 -7.35
N ASP A 221 -42.96 -2.65 -6.04
CA ASP A 221 -44.11 -2.21 -5.25
C ASP A 221 -44.12 -0.69 -5.07
N ILE A 222 -42.96 -0.04 -4.86
CA ILE A 222 -42.85 1.42 -4.90
C ILE A 222 -43.33 1.96 -6.25
N ASN A 223 -42.98 1.30 -7.36
CA ASN A 223 -43.43 1.73 -8.70
C ASN A 223 -44.95 1.58 -8.88
N LYS A 224 -45.55 0.49 -8.42
CA LYS A 224 -47.03 0.32 -8.41
C LYS A 224 -47.71 1.41 -7.59
N VAL A 225 -47.15 1.80 -6.45
CA VAL A 225 -47.67 2.90 -5.63
C VAL A 225 -47.56 4.24 -6.34
N LEU A 226 -46.40 4.52 -6.97
CA LEU A 226 -46.19 5.75 -7.73
C LEU A 226 -47.13 5.86 -8.95
N GLU A 227 -47.60 4.75 -9.51
CA GLU A 227 -48.59 4.73 -10.61
C GLU A 227 -49.99 5.18 -10.18
N THR A 228 -50.34 5.06 -8.90
CA THR A 228 -51.62 5.58 -8.38
C THR A 228 -51.67 7.11 -8.31
N LEU A 229 -50.50 7.75 -8.32
CA LEU A 229 -50.37 9.20 -8.29
C LEU A 229 -50.56 9.79 -9.70
N SER A 230 -51.00 11.05 -9.76
CA SER A 230 -50.98 11.77 -11.03
C SER A 230 -49.55 11.95 -11.53
N ILE A 231 -49.36 12.09 -12.85
CA ILE A 231 -48.05 12.27 -13.49
C ILE A 231 -47.23 13.38 -12.82
N LYS A 232 -47.87 14.49 -12.44
CA LYS A 232 -47.21 15.62 -11.76
C LYS A 232 -46.79 15.27 -10.33
N GLU A 233 -47.63 14.56 -9.58
CA GLU A 233 -47.33 14.11 -8.22
C GLU A 233 -46.17 13.09 -8.22
N ARG A 234 -46.23 12.09 -9.10
CA ARG A 234 -45.16 11.10 -9.29
C ARG A 234 -43.83 11.77 -9.61
N GLN A 235 -43.80 12.69 -10.58
CA GLN A 235 -42.57 13.38 -10.95
C GLN A 235 -41.97 14.17 -9.78
N VAL A 236 -42.79 14.86 -8.99
CA VAL A 236 -42.33 15.60 -7.80
C VAL A 236 -41.70 14.64 -6.80
N ILE A 237 -42.34 13.50 -6.49
CA ILE A 237 -41.81 12.51 -5.56
C ILE A 237 -40.50 11.87 -6.08
N GLU A 238 -40.46 11.46 -7.34
CA GLU A 238 -39.26 10.85 -7.93
C GLU A 238 -38.06 11.82 -7.91
N TYR A 239 -38.26 13.11 -8.22
CA TYR A 239 -37.18 14.11 -8.11
C TYR A 239 -36.85 14.47 -6.68
N ARG A 240 -37.82 14.46 -5.77
CA ARG A 240 -37.59 14.83 -4.36
C ARG A 240 -36.70 13.82 -3.66
N PHE A 241 -36.99 12.53 -3.85
CA PHE A 241 -36.32 11.42 -3.17
C PHE A 241 -35.27 10.73 -4.04
N GLY A 242 -35.16 11.08 -5.33
CA GLY A 242 -34.19 10.46 -6.24
C GLY A 242 -34.53 9.02 -6.62
N ILE A 243 -35.81 8.71 -6.75
CA ILE A 243 -36.30 7.37 -7.10
C ILE A 243 -36.22 7.16 -8.61
N ASN A 244 -36.10 5.91 -9.07
CA ASN A 244 -36.05 5.55 -10.49
C ASN A 244 -34.88 6.20 -11.26
N GLY A 245 -33.71 6.29 -10.62
CA GLY A 245 -32.49 6.82 -11.25
C GLY A 245 -32.46 8.35 -11.36
N LYS A 246 -33.37 9.06 -10.68
CA LYS A 246 -33.34 10.52 -10.61
C LYS A 246 -32.40 10.99 -9.50
N ARG A 247 -31.81 12.17 -9.67
CA ARG A 247 -31.07 12.84 -8.61
C ARG A 247 -32.04 13.50 -7.63
N PRO A 248 -31.85 13.36 -6.31
CA PRO A 248 -32.65 14.09 -5.32
C PRO A 248 -32.46 15.61 -5.48
N MET A 249 -33.57 16.35 -5.45
CA MET A 249 -33.64 17.80 -5.68
C MET A 249 -34.39 18.51 -4.56
N SER A 250 -34.04 19.77 -4.34
CA SER A 250 -34.76 20.68 -3.47
C SER A 250 -36.09 21.12 -4.10
N LEU A 251 -37.06 21.52 -3.27
CA LEU A 251 -38.36 22.03 -3.74
C LEU A 251 -38.23 23.23 -4.69
N LYS A 252 -37.17 24.03 -4.54
CA LYS A 252 -36.89 25.16 -5.43
C LYS A 252 -36.44 24.68 -6.80
N GLU A 253 -35.46 23.77 -6.86
CA GLU A 253 -34.97 23.20 -8.13
C GLU A 253 -36.07 22.44 -8.90
N ILE A 254 -36.93 21.71 -8.18
CA ILE A 254 -38.09 21.04 -8.78
C ILE A 254 -39.07 22.09 -9.33
N GLY A 255 -39.28 23.20 -8.61
CA GLY A 255 -40.14 24.30 -9.04
C GLY A 255 -39.63 24.96 -10.31
N ASP A 256 -38.33 25.26 -10.37
CA ASP A 256 -37.68 25.85 -11.54
C ASP A 256 -37.81 24.93 -12.78
N ARG A 257 -37.65 23.61 -12.59
CA ARG A 257 -37.81 22.62 -13.67
C ARG A 257 -39.25 22.43 -14.14
N MET A 258 -40.22 22.50 -13.23
CA MET A 258 -41.64 22.26 -13.52
C MET A 258 -42.40 23.57 -13.84
N HIS A 259 -41.70 24.70 -13.88
CA HIS A 259 -42.26 26.05 -14.02
C HIS A 259 -43.36 26.36 -12.99
N LEU A 260 -43.10 26.00 -11.73
CA LEU A 260 -44.00 26.19 -10.59
C LEU A 260 -43.26 26.88 -9.43
N THR A 261 -44.01 27.57 -8.58
CA THR A 261 -43.42 28.14 -7.37
C THR A 261 -43.02 27.04 -6.38
N LYS A 262 -41.99 27.30 -5.57
CA LYS A 262 -41.56 26.40 -4.48
C LYS A 262 -42.73 25.95 -3.60
N GLU A 263 -43.61 26.90 -3.25
CA GLU A 263 -44.77 26.62 -2.41
C GLU A 263 -45.78 25.70 -3.11
N ARG A 264 -45.95 25.85 -4.43
CA ARG A 264 -46.81 24.95 -5.20
C ARG A 264 -46.26 23.53 -5.25
N ILE A 265 -44.94 23.35 -5.41
CA ILE A 265 -44.30 22.02 -5.32
C ILE A 265 -44.50 21.41 -3.94
N ARG A 266 -44.35 22.19 -2.86
CA ARG A 266 -44.58 21.74 -1.48
C ARG A 266 -46.03 21.24 -1.27
N GLN A 267 -47.00 21.93 -1.87
CA GLN A 267 -48.42 21.50 -1.83
C GLN A 267 -48.62 20.17 -2.57
N ILE A 268 -48.00 20.00 -3.74
CA ILE A 268 -48.08 18.76 -4.54
C ILE A 268 -47.41 17.61 -3.79
N GLU A 269 -46.23 17.82 -3.20
CA GLU A 269 -45.52 16.84 -2.36
C GLU A 269 -46.41 16.39 -1.19
N LYS A 270 -46.99 17.33 -0.44
CA LYS A 270 -47.87 17.00 0.70
C LYS A 270 -49.14 16.26 0.27
N ALA A 271 -49.70 16.60 -0.89
CA ALA A 271 -50.87 15.90 -1.44
C ALA A 271 -50.51 14.47 -1.88
N ALA A 272 -49.38 14.29 -2.56
CA ALA A 272 -48.87 12.99 -2.98
C ALA A 272 -48.57 12.09 -1.77
N LEU A 273 -47.85 12.60 -0.76
CA LEU A 273 -47.56 11.84 0.46
C LEU A 273 -48.82 11.41 1.19
N ARG A 274 -49.85 12.28 1.26
CA ARG A 274 -51.15 11.92 1.86
C ARG A 274 -51.84 10.76 1.15
N LYS A 275 -51.73 10.69 -0.19
CA LYS A 275 -52.28 9.58 -0.99
C LYS A 275 -51.50 8.28 -0.79
N ILE A 276 -50.17 8.38 -0.63
CA ILE A 276 -49.32 7.21 -0.34
C ILE A 276 -49.60 6.67 1.07
N THR A 277 -49.90 7.53 2.04
CA THR A 277 -50.17 7.13 3.44
C THR A 277 -51.54 6.47 3.68
N VAL A 278 -52.25 6.03 2.64
CA VAL A 278 -53.51 5.28 2.79
C VAL A 278 -53.20 3.87 3.32
N PRO A 279 -53.97 3.32 4.28
CA PRO A 279 -53.63 2.07 4.97
C PRO A 279 -53.33 0.89 4.04
N GLU A 280 -54.13 0.70 2.98
CA GLU A 280 -53.95 -0.40 2.00
C GLU A 280 -52.62 -0.32 1.24
N ILE A 281 -52.09 0.89 1.03
CA ILE A 281 -50.81 1.12 0.35
C ILE A 281 -49.65 0.99 1.34
N MET A 282 -49.86 1.46 2.57
CA MET A 282 -48.86 1.42 3.64
C MET A 282 -48.57 0.00 4.10
N GLU A 283 -49.59 -0.85 4.28
CA GLU A 283 -49.45 -2.24 4.73
C GLU A 283 -48.52 -3.07 3.82
N LYS A 284 -48.57 -2.83 2.50
CA LYS A 284 -47.68 -3.50 1.53
C LYS A 284 -46.22 -3.08 1.65
N LEU A 285 -45.97 -1.81 1.99
CA LEU A 285 -44.62 -1.28 2.13
C LEU A 285 -44.03 -1.50 3.54
N GLU A 286 -44.88 -1.59 4.56
CA GLU A 286 -44.48 -1.91 5.94
C GLU A 286 -43.83 -3.30 6.05
N ALA A 287 -44.25 -4.25 5.20
CA ALA A 287 -43.66 -5.59 5.14
C ALA A 287 -42.17 -5.62 4.81
N TYR A 288 -41.60 -4.53 4.26
CA TYR A 288 -40.17 -4.40 3.95
C TYR A 288 -39.35 -3.73 5.08
N VAL A 289 -40.02 -3.21 6.11
CA VAL A 289 -39.40 -2.50 7.25
C VAL A 289 -39.38 -3.37 8.52
N ALA A 290 -40.27 -4.37 8.58
CA ALA A 290 -40.36 -5.36 9.66
C ALA A 290 -39.24 -6.41 9.57
#